data_AF-A0A1W1E0H5-F1
#
_entry.id   AF-A0A1W1E0H5-F1
#
_cell.length_a   1.000
_cell.length_b   1.000
_cell.length_c   1.000
_cell.angle_alpha   90.00
_cell.angle_beta   90.00
_cell.angle_gamma   90.00
#
_symmetry.space_group_name_H-M   'P 1'
#
loop_
_entity.id
_entity.type
_entity.pdbx_description
1 polymer ?
#
loop_
_entity_poly.entity_id
_entity_poly.type
_entity_poly.pdbx_seq_one_letter_code
_entity_poly.pdbx_strand_id
1 'polypeptide(L)'
;MLCRQIISHNPNLSDEVIADKGIDDIKSGKKVIKNTNQDSYQTMLDGIQAFHDKHDFKNHGGEDLAYRVALMAEELGEISSCVTKGKSKADLAEESADLLILLIGTAISADFDLNQAFWQKLEKINQRKSRIVNGKIRVSEFKGVTDE
;
A
#
# COMPACT_ATOMS: atom_id res chain seq x y z
N MET A 1 13.01 -6.89 -4.45
CA MET A 1 14.07 -7.73 -3.79
C MET A 1 14.41 -7.38 -2.33
N LEU A 2 14.12 -6.18 -1.81
CA LEU A 2 14.41 -5.82 -0.40
C LEU A 2 13.39 -6.39 0.62
N CYS A 3 12.11 -6.54 0.22
CA CYS A 3 11.04 -7.10 1.07
C CYS A 3 11.03 -8.63 1.12
N ARG A 4 11.37 -9.32 0.03
CA ARG A 4 11.39 -10.81 -0.02
C ARG A 4 12.34 -11.46 1.00
N GLN A 5 13.40 -10.76 1.44
CA GLN A 5 14.30 -11.30 2.46
C GLN A 5 13.69 -11.25 3.88
N ILE A 6 12.71 -10.38 4.14
CA ILE A 6 12.33 -9.97 5.50
C ILE A 6 11.08 -10.68 6.03
N ILE A 7 10.15 -11.10 5.16
CA ILE A 7 9.04 -11.97 5.58
C ILE A 7 9.56 -13.36 5.99
N SER A 8 10.76 -13.75 5.56
CA SER A 8 11.35 -15.07 5.86
C SER A 8 11.98 -15.22 7.27
N HIS A 9 12.14 -14.15 8.06
CA HIS A 9 12.89 -14.20 9.34
C HIS A 9 12.25 -13.42 10.50
N ASN A 10 10.92 -13.46 10.63
CA ASN A 10 10.25 -13.06 11.87
C ASN A 10 9.73 -14.29 12.64
N PRO A 11 10.58 -15.00 13.42
CA PRO A 11 10.21 -16.22 14.14
C PRO A 11 9.26 -15.99 15.34
N ASN A 12 8.73 -14.79 15.54
CA ASN A 12 7.73 -14.48 16.57
C ASN A 12 6.34 -14.15 16.02
N LEU A 13 6.06 -14.51 14.76
CA LEU A 13 4.72 -14.50 14.16
C LEU A 13 4.10 -15.90 14.06
N SER A 14 4.60 -16.86 14.84
CA SER A 14 4.07 -18.22 14.94
C SER A 14 3.24 -18.39 16.21
N ASP A 15 1.94 -18.68 15.99
CA ASP A 15 1.14 -19.66 16.74
C ASP A 15 0.18 -19.24 17.88
N GLU A 16 -0.10 -17.95 18.17
CA GLU A 16 -1.01 -17.61 19.30
C GLU A 16 -2.29 -16.80 19.00
N VAL A 17 -2.70 -16.59 17.74
CA VAL A 17 -4.01 -15.92 17.46
C VAL A 17 -4.83 -16.61 16.37
N ILE A 18 -4.78 -17.95 16.29
CA ILE A 18 -5.75 -18.75 15.52
C ILE A 18 -6.42 -19.77 16.44
N ALA A 19 -7.28 -19.27 17.31
CA ALA A 19 -8.46 -19.90 17.91
C ALA A 19 -9.03 -18.82 18.83
N ASP A 20 -10.29 -18.41 18.74
CA ASP A 20 -11.42 -19.27 19.04
C ASP A 20 -12.74 -18.54 18.67
N LYS A 21 -13.70 -19.32 18.13
CA LYS A 21 -15.13 -19.04 17.89
C LYS A 21 -15.49 -18.15 16.69
N GLY A 22 -16.31 -18.56 15.72
CA GLY A 22 -16.98 -19.84 15.43
C GLY A 22 -17.81 -19.68 14.15
N ILE A 23 -17.79 -20.67 13.26
CA ILE A 23 -18.53 -20.68 11.98
C ILE A 23 -20.06 -20.55 12.18
N ASP A 24 -20.55 -20.73 13.40
CA ASP A 24 -21.97 -20.74 13.74
C ASP A 24 -22.62 -19.35 13.90
N ASP A 25 -21.83 -18.26 14.00
CA ASP A 25 -22.36 -16.91 14.25
C ASP A 25 -22.91 -16.21 13.00
N ILE A 26 -22.62 -16.72 11.80
CA ILE A 26 -23.08 -16.16 10.51
C ILE A 26 -24.62 -16.23 10.37
N LYS A 27 -25.29 -17.12 11.12
CA LYS A 27 -26.75 -17.32 11.01
C LYS A 27 -27.61 -16.42 11.91
N SER A 28 -27.04 -15.58 12.80
CA SER A 28 -27.84 -14.83 13.80
C SER A 28 -28.07 -13.34 13.54
N GLY A 29 -27.54 -12.76 12.46
CA GLY A 29 -27.84 -11.37 12.08
C GLY A 29 -27.35 -10.29 13.06
N LYS A 30 -26.46 -10.62 14.01
CA LYS A 30 -25.76 -9.61 14.82
C LYS A 30 -24.55 -9.06 14.08
N LYS A 31 -24.55 -7.75 13.86
CA LYS A 31 -23.43 -6.98 13.30
C LYS A 31 -22.16 -7.22 14.13
N VAL A 32 -21.21 -7.97 13.59
CA VAL A 32 -19.88 -8.15 14.18
C VAL A 32 -19.10 -6.85 13.95
N ILE A 33 -18.93 -6.05 15.00
CA ILE A 33 -17.95 -4.97 15.01
C ILE A 33 -16.61 -5.63 15.36
N LYS A 34 -15.74 -5.84 14.37
CA LYS A 34 -14.34 -6.24 14.60
C LYS A 34 -13.63 -5.08 15.30
N ASN A 35 -12.97 -5.36 16.42
CA ASN A 35 -12.23 -4.36 17.19
C ASN A 35 -10.91 -4.04 16.47
N THR A 36 -10.72 -2.75 16.22
CA THR A 36 -9.78 -2.08 15.31
C THR A 36 -8.59 -1.52 16.06
N ASN A 37 -7.34 -1.88 15.70
CA ASN A 37 -6.19 -0.95 15.89
C ASN A 37 -4.87 -1.31 15.17
N GLN A 38 -4.73 -2.48 14.52
CA GLN A 38 -3.57 -2.73 13.65
C GLN A 38 -3.67 -2.05 12.27
N ASP A 39 -4.90 -1.69 11.86
CA ASP A 39 -5.19 -1.08 10.56
C ASP A 39 -5.19 0.47 10.58
N SER A 40 -4.73 1.09 11.67
CA SER A 40 -4.63 2.55 11.68
C SER A 40 -3.43 2.97 10.82
N TYR A 41 -3.61 3.98 9.96
CA TYR A 41 -2.52 4.51 9.13
C TYR A 41 -1.30 4.93 9.99
N GLN A 42 -1.54 5.37 11.23
CA GLN A 42 -0.49 5.66 12.19
C GLN A 42 0.33 4.43 12.55
N THR A 43 -0.31 3.29 12.78
CA THR A 43 0.40 2.02 13.07
C THR A 43 1.27 1.58 11.89
N MET A 44 0.84 1.85 10.66
CA MET A 44 1.65 1.60 9.46
C MET A 44 2.88 2.51 9.42
N LEU A 45 2.72 3.82 9.70
CA LEU A 45 3.83 4.77 9.80
C LEU A 45 4.84 4.33 10.86
N ASP A 46 4.37 4.01 12.07
CA ASP A 46 5.23 3.62 13.19
C ASP A 46 6.02 2.34 12.86
N GLY A 47 5.39 1.35 12.21
CA GLY A 47 6.05 0.12 11.77
C GLY A 47 7.14 0.36 10.72
N ILE A 48 6.89 1.27 9.76
CA ILE A 48 7.86 1.60 8.71
C ILE A 48 9.00 2.49 9.26
N GLN A 49 8.70 3.39 10.20
CA GLN A 49 9.72 4.17 10.90
C GLN A 49 10.67 3.25 11.68
N ALA A 50 10.12 2.31 12.46
CA ALA A 50 10.93 1.34 13.20
C ALA A 50 11.81 0.50 12.25
N PHE A 51 11.32 0.21 11.04
CA PHE A 51 12.11 -0.45 10.00
C PHE A 51 13.26 0.44 9.49
N HIS A 52 13.01 1.71 9.17
CA HIS A 52 14.07 2.64 8.76
C HIS A 52 15.15 2.79 9.84
N ASP A 53 14.74 2.92 11.11
CA ASP A 53 15.65 3.08 12.24
C ASP A 53 16.50 1.83 12.44
N LYS A 54 15.88 0.64 12.37
CA LYS A 54 16.57 -0.65 12.50
C LYS A 54 17.65 -0.85 11.45
N HIS A 55 17.43 -0.34 10.24
CA HIS A 55 18.33 -0.49 9.11
C HIS A 55 19.16 0.76 8.82
N ASP A 56 19.06 1.77 9.68
CA ASP A 56 19.76 3.05 9.59
C ASP A 56 19.74 3.65 8.17
N PHE A 57 18.54 3.72 7.58
CA PHE A 57 18.33 4.20 6.21
C PHE A 57 18.92 5.60 5.99
N LYS A 58 18.88 6.44 7.03
CA LYS A 58 19.42 7.79 7.06
C LYS A 58 20.91 7.85 6.76
N ASN A 59 21.72 6.99 7.38
CA ASN A 59 23.18 7.04 7.21
C ASN A 59 23.68 6.17 6.06
N HIS A 60 22.84 5.33 5.46
CA HIS A 60 23.22 4.39 4.39
C HIS A 60 22.65 4.74 3.01
N GLY A 61 22.17 5.99 2.82
CA GLY A 61 21.64 6.46 1.55
C GLY A 61 20.25 5.92 1.20
N GLY A 62 19.59 5.22 2.12
CA GLY A 62 18.23 4.70 1.94
C GLY A 62 17.15 5.79 1.87
N GLU A 63 17.49 7.03 2.21
CA GLU A 63 16.60 8.20 2.11
C GLU A 63 16.76 8.98 0.81
N ASP A 64 17.75 8.64 -0.03
CA ASP A 64 17.91 9.27 -1.33
C ASP A 64 16.67 9.05 -2.21
N LEU A 65 16.09 10.14 -2.70
CA LEU A 65 14.83 10.08 -3.43
C LEU A 65 14.97 9.38 -4.78
N ALA A 66 16.12 9.50 -5.45
CA ALA A 66 16.34 8.80 -6.71
C ALA A 66 16.43 7.29 -6.48
N TYR A 67 17.11 6.87 -5.41
CA TYR A 67 17.15 5.48 -4.97
C TYR A 67 15.76 4.94 -4.62
N ARG A 68 14.96 5.68 -3.84
CA ARG A 68 13.58 5.27 -3.51
C ARG A 68 12.68 5.14 -4.73
N VAL A 69 12.82 6.05 -5.71
CA VAL A 69 12.10 5.94 -6.99
C VAL A 69 12.54 4.70 -7.77
N ALA A 70 13.83 4.36 -7.76
CA ALA A 70 14.32 3.14 -8.39
C ALA A 70 13.72 1.88 -7.75
N LEU A 71 13.63 1.83 -6.41
CA LEU A 71 12.96 0.73 -5.69
C LEU A 71 11.47 0.64 -6.06
N MET A 72 10.75 1.76 -6.10
CA MET A 72 9.34 1.75 -6.50
C MET A 72 9.15 1.28 -7.95
N ALA A 73 10.10 1.61 -8.85
CA ALA A 73 10.07 1.14 -10.23
C ALA A 73 10.30 -0.38 -10.33
N GLU A 74 11.11 -0.96 -9.45
CA GLU A 74 11.30 -2.42 -9.35
C GLU A 74 9.98 -3.11 -8.98
N GLU A 75 9.30 -2.66 -7.92
CA GLU A 75 8.03 -3.27 -7.49
C GLU A 75 6.91 -3.07 -8.52
N LEU A 76 6.90 -1.96 -9.25
CA LEU A 76 6.01 -1.79 -10.40
C LEU A 76 6.30 -2.81 -11.53
N GLY A 77 7.57 -3.16 -11.74
CA GLY A 77 7.98 -4.24 -12.65
C GLY A 77 7.48 -5.61 -12.18
N GLU A 78 7.55 -5.88 -10.88
CA GLU A 78 7.03 -7.09 -10.25
C GLU A 78 5.50 -7.20 -10.41
N ILE A 79 4.75 -6.12 -10.15
CA ILE A 79 3.31 -6.00 -10.39
C ILE A 79 2.97 -6.25 -11.87
N SER A 80 3.71 -5.61 -12.79
CA SER A 80 3.52 -5.80 -14.24
C SER A 80 3.72 -7.26 -14.65
N SER A 81 4.76 -7.91 -14.11
CA SER A 81 5.02 -9.35 -14.28
C SER A 81 3.85 -10.20 -13.76
N CYS A 82 3.26 -9.84 -12.61
CA CYS A 82 2.08 -10.53 -12.08
C CYS A 82 0.89 -10.47 -13.04
N VAL A 83 0.57 -9.28 -13.54
CA VAL A 83 -0.58 -9.04 -14.43
C VAL A 83 -0.39 -9.69 -15.81
N THR A 84 0.81 -9.59 -16.38
CA THR A 84 1.06 -10.04 -17.75
C THR A 84 1.33 -11.54 -17.88
N LYS A 85 1.84 -12.17 -16.82
CA LYS A 85 2.19 -13.60 -16.82
C LYS A 85 1.17 -14.47 -16.08
N GLY A 86 0.05 -13.89 -15.64
CA GLY A 86 -1.02 -14.62 -14.98
C GLY A 86 -0.60 -15.22 -13.63
N LYS A 87 0.22 -14.50 -12.85
CA LYS A 87 0.56 -14.92 -11.48
C LYS A 87 -0.66 -14.89 -10.57
N SER A 88 -0.51 -15.44 -9.36
CA SER A 88 -1.59 -15.53 -8.39
C SER A 88 -2.05 -14.13 -7.90
N LYS A 89 -3.28 -14.04 -7.40
CA LYS A 89 -3.75 -12.83 -6.72
C LYS A 89 -3.00 -12.56 -5.41
N ALA A 90 -2.45 -13.60 -4.78
CA ALA A 90 -1.63 -13.45 -3.59
C ALA A 90 -0.31 -12.75 -3.94
N ASP A 91 0.35 -13.18 -5.01
CA ASP A 91 1.58 -12.55 -5.51
C ASP A 91 1.30 -11.08 -5.85
N LEU A 92 0.23 -10.79 -6.60
CA LEU A 92 -0.14 -9.41 -6.92
C LEU A 92 -0.39 -8.56 -5.66
N ALA A 93 -1.00 -9.14 -4.63
CA ALA A 93 -1.25 -8.44 -3.36
C ALA A 93 0.06 -8.17 -2.59
N GLU A 94 1.01 -9.11 -2.60
CA GLU A 94 2.34 -8.95 -2.01
C GLU A 94 3.11 -7.81 -2.68
N GLU A 95 3.25 -7.84 -4.02
CA GLU A 95 3.97 -6.77 -4.74
C GLU A 95 3.27 -5.40 -4.61
N SER A 96 1.93 -5.40 -4.45
CA SER A 96 1.17 -4.16 -4.17
C SER A 96 1.43 -3.63 -2.76
N ALA A 97 1.58 -4.52 -1.78
CA ALA A 97 1.92 -4.15 -0.42
C ALA A 97 3.36 -3.62 -0.34
N ASP A 98 4.30 -4.23 -1.06
CA ASP A 98 5.68 -3.76 -1.18
C ASP A 98 5.75 -2.34 -1.75
N LEU A 99 5.01 -2.07 -2.83
CA LEU A 99 4.90 -0.72 -3.37
C LEU A 99 4.29 0.28 -2.37
N LEU A 100 3.27 -0.12 -1.61
CA LEU A 100 2.66 0.73 -0.59
C LEU A 100 3.63 1.06 0.56
N ILE A 101 4.39 0.07 1.02
CA ILE A 101 5.43 0.25 2.04
C ILE A 101 6.49 1.23 1.54
N LEU A 102 6.94 1.11 0.29
CA LEU A 102 7.90 2.04 -0.30
C LEU A 102 7.34 3.46 -0.42
N LEU A 103 6.05 3.63 -0.77
CA LEU A 103 5.41 4.93 -0.84
C LEU A 103 5.35 5.61 0.54
N ILE A 104 4.94 4.88 1.57
CA ILE A 104 4.87 5.41 2.94
C ILE A 104 6.27 5.70 3.48
N GLY A 105 7.23 4.79 3.27
CA GLY A 105 8.62 5.03 3.64
C GLY A 105 9.22 6.24 2.92
N THR A 106 8.85 6.47 1.65
CA THR A 106 9.29 7.68 0.93
C THR A 106 8.71 8.93 1.56
N ALA A 107 7.46 8.91 2.01
CA ALA A 107 6.84 10.03 2.70
C ALA A 107 7.55 10.37 4.03
N ILE A 108 7.95 9.34 4.78
CA ILE A 108 8.76 9.49 5.99
C ILE A 108 10.11 10.14 5.66
N SER A 109 10.87 9.58 4.71
CA SER A 109 12.20 10.10 4.38
C SER A 109 12.19 11.48 3.71
N ALA A 110 11.10 11.83 3.03
CA ALA A 110 10.92 13.12 2.39
C ALA A 110 10.17 14.14 3.26
N ASP A 111 9.83 13.78 4.51
CA ASP A 111 9.15 14.61 5.50
C ASP A 111 7.85 15.28 4.96
N PHE A 112 6.94 14.47 4.40
CA PHE A 112 5.61 14.98 4.00
C PHE A 112 4.47 14.10 4.52
N ASP A 113 3.34 14.75 4.82
CA ASP A 113 2.11 14.08 5.26
C ASP A 113 1.35 13.45 4.07
N LEU A 114 1.68 12.19 3.78
CA LEU A 114 1.02 11.43 2.73
C LEU A 114 -0.46 11.17 3.01
N ASN A 115 -0.89 11.08 4.28
CA ASN A 115 -2.31 10.87 4.61
C ASN A 115 -3.13 12.10 4.23
N GLN A 116 -2.68 13.28 4.65
CA GLN A 116 -3.31 14.53 4.28
C GLN A 116 -3.30 14.72 2.76
N ALA A 117 -2.15 14.47 2.09
CA ALA A 117 -2.04 14.57 0.64
C ALA A 117 -3.02 13.62 -0.08
N PHE A 118 -3.18 12.40 0.43
CA PHE A 118 -4.12 11.41 -0.09
C PHE A 118 -5.56 11.91 -0.01
N TRP A 119 -6.02 12.36 1.18
CA TRP A 119 -7.41 12.82 1.35
C TRP A 119 -7.72 14.06 0.52
N GLN A 120 -6.80 15.03 0.50
CA GLN A 120 -6.93 16.22 -0.35
C GLN A 120 -7.01 15.84 -1.84
N LYS A 121 -6.25 14.84 -2.28
CA LYS A 121 -6.29 14.38 -3.66
C LYS A 121 -7.59 13.64 -3.97
N LEU A 122 -8.04 12.78 -3.06
CA LEU A 122 -9.26 12.00 -3.22
C LEU A 122 -10.50 12.91 -3.28
N GLU A 123 -10.57 13.92 -2.43
CA GLU A 123 -11.65 14.92 -2.45
C GLU A 123 -11.72 15.63 -3.83
N LYS A 124 -10.57 16.06 -4.36
CA LYS A 124 -10.48 16.66 -5.70
C LYS A 124 -10.90 15.70 -6.81
N ILE A 125 -10.62 14.40 -6.68
CA ILE A 125 -11.00 13.38 -7.68
C ILE A 125 -12.49 13.08 -7.62
N ASN A 126 -13.09 13.01 -6.43
CA ASN A 126 -14.51 12.71 -6.23
C ASN A 126 -15.44 13.77 -6.86
N GLN A 127 -14.94 14.99 -7.04
CA GLN A 127 -15.68 16.08 -7.70
C GLN A 127 -15.68 15.97 -9.23
N ARG A 128 -14.92 15.05 -9.82
CA ARG A 128 -14.76 14.94 -11.28
C ARG A 128 -15.87 14.10 -11.91
N LYS A 129 -16.30 14.49 -13.11
CA LYS A 129 -17.18 13.67 -13.94
C LYS A 129 -16.44 12.44 -14.46
N SER A 130 -17.01 11.26 -14.30
CA SER A 130 -16.52 10.03 -14.94
C SER A 130 -16.87 10.03 -16.43
N ARG A 131 -15.94 9.60 -17.29
CA ARG A 131 -16.20 9.34 -18.72
C ARG A 131 -15.69 7.96 -19.12
N ILE A 132 -16.25 7.39 -20.19
CA ILE A 132 -15.75 6.17 -20.81
C ILE A 132 -14.71 6.56 -21.86
N VAL A 133 -13.50 6.03 -21.77
CA VAL A 133 -12.41 6.20 -22.76
C VAL A 133 -11.89 4.81 -23.12
N ASN A 134 -11.89 4.44 -24.40
CA ASN A 134 -11.49 3.11 -24.89
C ASN A 134 -12.19 1.95 -24.14
N GLY A 135 -13.49 2.09 -23.88
CA GLY A 135 -14.30 1.09 -23.16
C GLY A 135 -14.00 0.98 -21.66
N LYS A 136 -13.17 1.87 -21.08
CA LYS A 136 -12.81 1.87 -19.66
C LYS A 136 -13.26 3.17 -18.98
N ILE A 137 -13.72 3.07 -17.75
CA ILE A 137 -14.07 4.24 -16.94
C ILE A 137 -12.78 5.00 -16.58
N ARG A 138 -12.79 6.33 -16.79
CA ARG A 138 -11.68 7.23 -16.45
C ARG A 138 -12.21 8.43 -15.66
N VAL A 139 -11.50 8.79 -14.58
CA VAL A 139 -11.77 9.96 -13.74
C VAL A 139 -10.51 10.83 -13.71
N SER A 140 -10.43 11.83 -14.60
CA SER A 140 -9.24 12.70 -14.73
C SER A 140 -9.59 14.18 -14.89
N GLU A 141 -8.69 15.05 -14.42
CA GLU A 141 -8.68 16.47 -14.80
C GLU A 141 -8.22 16.55 -16.26
N PHE A 142 -9.11 16.98 -17.15
CA PHE A 142 -8.77 17.25 -18.53
C PHE A 142 -8.31 18.71 -18.62
N LYS A 143 -7.00 18.95 -18.50
CA LYS A 143 -6.42 20.26 -18.85
C LYS A 143 -6.05 20.21 -20.34
N GLY A 144 -6.75 20.97 -21.18
CA GLY A 144 -6.36 21.22 -22.58
C GLY A 144 -7.15 20.51 -23.69
N VAL A 145 -8.38 20.05 -23.45
CA VAL A 145 -9.31 19.73 -24.56
C VAL A 145 -10.45 20.72 -24.49
N THR A 146 -10.36 21.78 -25.28
CA THR A 146 -11.52 22.58 -25.65
C THR A 146 -12.42 21.67 -26.48
N ASP A 147 -13.62 21.42 -25.99
CA ASP A 147 -14.67 20.76 -26.77
C ASP A 147 -15.08 21.76 -27.89
N GLU A 148 -14.38 21.71 -29.03
CA GLU A 148 -14.85 22.22 -30.33
C GLU A 148 -15.24 21.03 -31.23
#